data_AF-A0A970ACV6-F1
#
_entry.id   AF-A0A970ACV6-F1
#
_cell.length_a   1.000
_cell.length_b   1.000
_cell.length_c   1.000
_cell.angle_alpha   90.00
_cell.angle_beta   90.00
_cell.angle_gamma   90.00
#
_symmetry.space_group_name_H-M   'P 1'
#
loop_
_entity.id
_entity.type
_entity.pdbx_description
1 polymer ?
#
loop_
_entity_poly.entity_id
_entity_poly.type
_entity_poly.pdbx_seq_one_letter_code
_entity_poly.pdbx_strand_id
1 'polypeptide(L)'
;MLITLIIIAWLVFGMMAAFTLFYTKDQNHQVLGVTLSDAHAQTPEIQDMLSGYKRTCILLFLLSGGLSLLLLLPTLRSYVEFFLLILVLANLFLNWSVVHKYQKKLQTLKKEKGWVYQQARIVTVDMNVVKEKGKAGIPSVWVWLFLLLSFIPTVYLLFSPAIREFYPFGFSFIGPFSQLCMVFLYYQ
;
A
#
# COMPACT_ATOMS: atom_id res chain seq x y z
N MET A 1 -14.47 25.54 -0.48
CA MET A 1 -13.48 24.68 -1.15
C MET A 1 -12.22 24.44 -0.30
N LEU A 2 -11.54 25.47 0.19
CA LEU A 2 -10.33 25.28 1.01
C LEU A 2 -10.61 24.56 2.35
N ILE A 3 -11.62 25.00 3.10
CA ILE A 3 -11.99 24.37 4.39
C ILE A 3 -12.38 22.90 4.19
N THR A 4 -13.14 22.59 3.12
CA THR A 4 -13.53 21.21 2.79
C THR A 4 -12.32 20.34 2.47
N LEU A 5 -11.30 20.86 1.76
CA LEU A 5 -10.07 20.13 1.48
C LEU A 5 -9.26 19.85 2.77
N ILE A 6 -9.21 20.80 3.70
CA ILE A 6 -8.54 20.61 4.99
C ILE A 6 -9.25 19.56 5.84
N ILE A 7 -10.59 19.57 5.87
CA ILE A 7 -11.37 18.54 6.57
C ILE A 7 -11.08 17.15 5.98
N ILE A 8 -11.05 17.02 4.66
CA ILE A 8 -10.70 15.77 3.98
C ILE A 8 -9.28 15.34 4.34
N ALA A 9 -8.31 16.27 4.33
CA ALA A 9 -6.93 15.98 4.70
C ALA A 9 -6.80 15.50 6.15
N TRP A 10 -7.51 16.12 7.09
CA TRP A 10 -7.57 15.68 8.47
C TRP A 10 -8.14 14.27 8.62
N LEU A 11 -9.16 13.94 7.84
CA LEU A 11 -9.74 12.60 7.81
C LEU A 11 -8.71 11.57 7.30
N VAL A 12 -7.97 11.91 6.24
CA VAL A 12 -6.87 11.07 5.72
C VAL A 12 -5.76 10.90 6.77
N PHE A 13 -5.30 11.98 7.40
CA PHE A 13 -4.26 11.91 8.44
C PHE A 13 -4.74 11.11 9.65
N GLY A 14 -5.99 11.28 10.06
CA GLY A 14 -6.59 10.54 11.17
C GLY A 14 -6.70 9.06 10.86
N MET A 15 -7.12 8.70 9.65
CA MET A 15 -7.19 7.31 9.20
C MET A 15 -5.80 6.67 9.15
N MET A 16 -4.78 7.36 8.64
CA MET A 16 -3.40 6.87 8.62
C MET A 16 -2.83 6.69 10.03
N ALA A 17 -3.06 7.64 10.93
CA ALA A 17 -2.66 7.53 12.32
C ALA A 17 -3.37 6.38 13.05
N ALA A 18 -4.67 6.21 12.82
CA ALA A 18 -5.42 5.08 13.36
C ALA A 18 -4.87 3.75 12.85
N PHE A 19 -4.66 3.61 11.54
CA PHE A 19 -4.13 2.39 10.93
C PHE A 19 -2.75 2.01 11.50
N THR A 20 -1.83 2.98 11.58
CA THR A 20 -0.49 2.77 12.16
C THR A 20 -0.55 2.41 13.65
N LEU A 21 -1.46 3.01 14.43
CA LEU A 21 -1.68 2.62 15.82
C LEU A 21 -2.29 1.22 15.95
N PHE A 22 -3.24 0.84 15.10
CA PHE A 22 -3.78 -0.52 15.06
C PHE A 22 -2.72 -1.56 14.67
N TYR A 23 -1.76 -1.19 13.83
CA TYR A 23 -0.63 -2.03 13.45
C TYR A 23 0.31 -2.37 14.63
N THR A 24 0.20 -1.65 15.75
CA THR A 24 0.92 -1.99 17.00
C THR A 24 0.22 -3.08 17.81
N LYS A 25 -1.06 -3.33 17.55
CA LYS A 25 -1.83 -4.33 18.28
C LYS A 25 -1.40 -5.70 17.80
N ASP A 26 -1.15 -6.59 18.74
CA ASP A 26 -0.82 -7.97 18.44
C ASP A 26 -1.97 -8.63 17.67
N GLN A 27 -1.70 -8.95 16.41
CA GLN A 27 -2.58 -9.74 15.57
C GLN A 27 -1.81 -11.00 15.17
N ASN A 28 -2.24 -12.15 15.68
CA ASN A 28 -1.63 -13.45 15.39
C ASN A 28 -0.15 -13.57 15.80
N HIS A 29 0.23 -13.13 17.00
CA HIS A 29 1.61 -13.20 17.52
C HIS A 29 2.58 -12.37 16.65
N GLN A 30 2.08 -11.24 16.14
CA GLN A 30 2.84 -10.32 15.30
C GLN A 30 2.69 -8.90 15.83
N VAL A 31 3.83 -8.29 16.11
CA VAL A 31 3.93 -6.91 16.55
C VAL A 31 4.69 -6.15 15.48
N LEU A 32 4.07 -5.10 14.91
CA LEU A 32 4.64 -4.34 13.79
C LEU A 32 5.03 -5.22 12.58
N GLY A 33 4.33 -6.34 12.36
CA GLY A 33 4.64 -7.29 11.28
C GLY A 33 5.88 -8.17 11.52
N VAL A 34 6.44 -8.18 12.74
CA VAL A 34 7.49 -9.11 13.16
C VAL A 34 6.87 -10.18 14.06
N THR A 35 7.08 -11.46 13.72
CA THR A 35 6.60 -12.57 14.56
C THR A 35 7.35 -12.61 15.89
N LEU A 36 6.60 -12.52 16.97
CA LEU A 36 7.08 -12.54 18.35
C LEU A 36 6.11 -13.38 19.18
N SER A 37 6.62 -14.30 20.00
CA SER A 37 5.80 -15.01 20.99
C SER A 37 5.26 -14.03 22.02
N ASP A 38 4.06 -14.28 22.55
CA ASP A 38 3.38 -13.44 23.55
C ASP A 38 4.25 -13.15 24.77
N ALA A 39 5.04 -14.15 25.20
CA ALA A 39 5.98 -14.00 26.33
C ALA A 39 7.09 -12.98 26.04
N HIS A 40 7.57 -12.90 24.79
CA HIS A 40 8.59 -11.94 24.39
C HIS A 40 7.99 -10.58 24.05
N ALA A 41 6.78 -10.53 23.49
CA ALA A 41 6.05 -9.30 23.20
C ALA A 41 5.74 -8.46 24.45
N GLN A 42 5.59 -9.10 25.61
CA GLN A 42 5.35 -8.44 26.89
C GLN A 42 6.64 -7.98 27.62
N THR A 43 7.82 -8.21 27.03
CA THR A 43 9.07 -7.72 27.64
C THR A 43 9.08 -6.18 27.72
N PRO A 44 9.60 -5.60 28.82
CA PRO A 44 9.58 -4.15 29.03
C PRO A 44 10.31 -3.40 27.90
N GLU A 45 11.38 -3.99 27.35
CA GLU A 45 12.12 -3.44 26.21
C GLU A 45 11.23 -3.23 24.97
N ILE A 46 10.33 -4.17 24.66
CA ILE A 46 9.42 -4.07 23.51
C ILE A 46 8.27 -3.10 23.81
N GLN A 47 7.74 -3.10 25.03
CA GLN A 47 6.71 -2.14 25.43
C GLN A 47 7.20 -0.69 25.38
N ASP A 48 8.46 -0.43 25.78
CA ASP A 48 9.09 0.88 25.66
C ASP A 48 9.30 1.30 24.20
N MET A 49 9.68 0.36 23.33
CA MET A 49 9.75 0.63 21.88
C MET A 49 8.37 0.96 21.30
N LEU A 50 7.34 0.22 21.70
CA LEU A 50 5.96 0.44 21.23
C LEU A 50 5.38 1.76 21.73
N SER A 51 5.63 2.13 22.98
CA SER A 51 5.19 3.42 23.51
C SER A 51 5.89 4.58 22.80
N GLY A 52 7.19 4.43 22.49
CA GLY A 52 7.94 5.35 21.64
C GLY A 52 7.33 5.49 20.24
N TYR A 53 7.02 4.37 19.59
CA TYR A 53 6.37 4.37 18.27
C TYR A 53 5.01 5.07 18.29
N LYS A 54 4.16 4.77 19.28
CA LYS A 54 2.85 5.41 19.45
C LYS A 54 2.98 6.93 19.61
N ARG A 55 3.94 7.40 20.42
CA ARG A 55 4.24 8.82 20.59
C ARG A 55 4.68 9.46 19.28
N THR A 56 5.56 8.82 18.51
CA THR A 56 6.00 9.33 17.20
C THR A 56 4.83 9.42 16.21
N CYS A 57 3.92 8.45 16.19
CA CYS A 57 2.74 8.48 15.32
C CYS A 57 1.79 9.63 15.69
N ILE A 58 1.53 9.83 16.99
CA ILE A 58 0.71 10.95 17.48
C ILE A 58 1.38 12.29 17.14
N LEU A 59 2.70 12.39 17.32
CA LEU A 59 3.45 13.60 17.01
C LEU A 59 3.43 13.92 15.51
N LEU A 60 3.58 12.92 14.65
CA LEU A 60 3.43 13.09 13.20
C LEU A 60 2.03 13.54 12.80
N PHE A 61 0.99 12.96 13.42
CA PHE A 61 -0.40 13.37 13.21
C PHE A 61 -0.58 14.85 13.59
N LEU A 62 -0.17 15.24 14.80
CA LEU A 62 -0.27 16.63 15.27
C LEU A 62 0.51 17.60 14.40
N LEU A 63 1.71 17.23 13.96
CA LEU A 63 2.55 18.06 13.11
C LEU A 63 1.92 18.26 11.72
N SER A 64 1.38 17.19 11.12
CA SER A 64 0.66 17.27 9.84
C SER A 64 -0.65 18.07 9.94
N GLY A 65 -1.41 17.88 11.02
CA GLY A 65 -2.61 18.66 11.32
C GLY A 65 -2.29 20.14 11.53
N GLY A 66 -1.24 20.45 12.30
CA GLY A 66 -0.78 21.81 12.53
C GLY A 66 -0.35 22.52 11.23
N LEU A 67 0.48 21.86 10.41
CA LEU A 67 0.89 22.39 9.10
C LEU A 67 -0.31 22.62 8.17
N SER A 68 -1.31 21.74 8.20
CA SER A 68 -2.52 21.93 7.39
C SER A 68 -3.33 23.16 7.83
N LEU A 69 -3.30 23.53 9.11
CA LEU A 69 -3.94 24.75 9.61
C LEU A 69 -3.18 26.02 9.21
N LEU A 70 -1.84 25.97 9.09
CA LEU A 70 -1.06 27.09 8.54
C LEU A 70 -1.48 27.44 7.11
N LEU A 71 -2.03 26.48 6.35
CA LEU A 71 -2.53 26.73 4.98
C LEU A 71 -3.80 27.61 4.94
N LEU A 72 -4.42 27.95 6.09
CA LEU A 72 -5.47 28.97 6.15
C LEU A 72 -4.94 30.40 6.01
N LEU A 73 -3.63 30.62 6.10
CA LEU A 73 -3.03 31.95 5.97
C LEU A 73 -3.30 32.54 4.58
N PRO A 74 -3.70 33.82 4.48
CA PRO A 74 -4.10 34.44 3.21
C PRO A 74 -2.96 34.45 2.17
N THR A 75 -1.71 34.47 2.62
CA THR A 75 -0.50 34.47 1.78
C THR A 75 -0.33 33.20 0.94
N LEU A 76 -0.87 32.06 1.39
CA LEU A 76 -0.67 30.76 0.74
C LEU A 76 -1.82 30.35 -0.17
N ARG A 77 -2.89 31.16 -0.24
CA ARG A 77 -4.19 30.81 -0.85
C ARG A 77 -4.09 30.38 -2.31
N SER A 78 -3.19 30.97 -3.10
CA SER A 78 -3.00 30.65 -4.52
C SER A 78 -2.47 29.24 -4.77
N TYR A 79 -1.76 28.63 -3.82
CA TYR A 79 -1.06 27.35 -4.01
C TYR A 79 -1.45 26.29 -2.97
N VAL A 80 -2.55 26.50 -2.25
CA VAL A 80 -2.98 25.60 -1.15
C VAL A 80 -3.17 24.17 -1.62
N GLU A 81 -3.73 23.96 -2.80
CA GLU A 81 -3.95 22.62 -3.36
C GLU A 81 -2.63 21.87 -3.56
N PHE A 82 -1.63 22.53 -4.14
CA PHE A 82 -0.29 21.97 -4.31
C PHE A 82 0.39 21.68 -2.98
N PHE A 83 0.33 22.61 -2.02
CA PHE A 83 0.90 22.41 -0.70
C PHE A 83 0.22 21.28 0.07
N LEU A 84 -1.10 21.15 -0.05
CA LEU A 84 -1.86 20.08 0.60
C LEU A 84 -1.53 18.72 -0.01
N LEU A 85 -1.36 18.63 -1.32
CA LEU A 85 -0.91 17.41 -2.00
C LEU A 85 0.50 17.01 -1.56
N ILE A 86 1.44 17.97 -1.51
CA ILE A 86 2.80 17.73 -1.01
C ILE A 86 2.76 17.27 0.46
N LEU A 87 1.91 17.88 1.28
CA LEU A 87 1.76 17.52 2.69
C LEU A 87 1.22 16.10 2.87
N VAL A 88 0.26 15.67 2.05
CA VAL A 88 -0.27 14.30 2.06
C VAL A 88 0.80 13.30 1.64
N LEU A 89 1.55 13.57 0.56
CA LEU A 89 2.66 12.72 0.13
C LEU A 89 3.75 12.62 1.19
N ALA A 90 4.13 13.74 1.81
CA ALA A 90 5.10 13.76 2.89
C ALA A 90 4.61 12.97 4.12
N ASN A 91 3.33 13.09 4.48
CA ASN A 91 2.73 12.32 5.57
C ASN A 91 2.79 10.81 5.31
N LEU A 92 2.45 10.36 4.10
CA LEU A 92 2.59 8.96 3.67
C LEU A 92 4.03 8.47 3.81
N PHE A 93 4.99 9.24 3.29
CA PHE A 93 6.40 8.88 3.34
C PHE A 93 6.96 8.80 4.77
N LEU A 94 6.56 9.75 5.64
CA LEU A 94 6.98 9.77 7.03
C LEU A 94 6.40 8.60 7.83
N ASN A 95 5.12 8.29 7.66
CA ASN A 95 4.49 7.13 8.30
C ASN A 95 5.16 5.82 7.90
N TRP A 96 5.42 5.63 6.60
CA TRP A 96 6.17 4.49 6.08
C TRP A 96 7.57 4.39 6.71
N SER A 97 8.31 5.50 6.74
CA SER A 97 9.66 5.56 7.29
C SER A 97 9.70 5.22 8.79
N VAL A 98 8.72 5.70 9.56
CA VAL A 98 8.59 5.38 10.98
C VAL A 98 8.32 3.90 11.17
N VAL A 99 7.34 3.31 10.47
CA VAL A 99 7.08 1.86 10.54
C VAL A 99 8.35 1.07 10.24
N HIS A 100 9.04 1.38 9.13
CA HIS A 100 10.24 0.67 8.71
C HIS A 100 11.38 0.77 9.75
N LYS A 101 11.59 1.95 10.34
CA LYS A 101 12.62 2.16 11.37
C LYS A 101 12.38 1.29 12.60
N TYR A 102 11.14 1.24 13.10
CA TYR A 102 10.80 0.44 14.29
C TYR A 102 10.78 -1.06 13.98
N GLN A 103 10.35 -1.46 12.79
CA GLN A 103 10.49 -2.84 12.31
C GLN A 103 11.95 -3.29 12.29
N LYS A 104 12.84 -2.48 11.71
CA LYS A 104 14.27 -2.79 11.67
C LYS A 104 14.84 -2.90 13.09
N LYS A 105 14.45 -2.00 13.99
CA LYS A 105 14.87 -2.04 15.40
C LYS A 105 14.41 -3.32 16.10
N LEU A 106 13.17 -3.74 15.90
CA LEU A 106 12.63 -5.00 16.42
C LEU A 106 13.32 -6.22 15.82
N GLN A 107 13.65 -6.21 14.53
CA GLN A 107 14.39 -7.29 13.89
C GLN A 107 15.82 -7.41 14.43
N THR A 108 16.49 -6.29 14.67
CA THR A 108 17.82 -6.28 15.31
C THR A 108 17.74 -6.83 16.72
N LEU A 109 16.78 -6.38 17.53
CA LEU A 109 16.57 -6.89 18.89
C LEU A 109 16.28 -8.39 18.89
N LYS A 110 15.44 -8.87 17.96
CA LYS A 110 15.14 -10.30 17.77
C LYS A 110 16.39 -11.11 17.47
N LYS A 111 17.32 -10.57 16.66
CA LYS A 111 18.61 -11.21 16.35
C LYS A 111 19.54 -11.21 17.55
N GLU A 112 19.67 -10.09 18.25
CA GLU A 112 20.53 -9.93 19.43
C GLU A 112 20.13 -10.87 20.57
N LYS A 113 18.82 -11.03 20.82
CA LYS A 113 18.29 -11.92 21.87
C LYS A 113 18.15 -13.38 21.42
N GLY A 114 18.47 -13.70 20.16
CA GLY A 114 18.42 -15.06 19.63
C GLY A 114 17.02 -15.66 19.59
N TRP A 115 15.97 -14.85 19.44
CA TRP A 115 14.57 -15.31 19.38
C TRP A 115 14.25 -15.97 18.03
N VAL A 116 14.84 -17.15 17.80
CA VAL A 116 14.60 -18.00 16.65
C VAL A 116 13.45 -18.95 16.97
N TYR A 117 12.28 -18.66 16.43
CA TYR A 117 11.13 -19.55 16.54
C TYR A 117 11.30 -20.67 15.50
N GLN A 118 11.40 -21.92 15.96
CA GLN A 118 11.32 -23.06 15.06
C GLN A 118 9.90 -23.12 14.50
N GLN A 119 9.76 -22.76 13.23
CA GLN A 119 8.51 -22.98 12.52
C GLN A 119 8.40 -24.48 12.30
N ALA A 120 7.47 -25.14 13.02
CA ALA A 120 7.10 -26.51 12.75
C ALA A 120 6.66 -26.56 11.28
N ARG A 121 7.55 -27.04 10.42
CA ARG A 121 7.38 -27.04 8.96
C ARG A 121 6.48 -28.20 8.58
N ILE A 122 5.28 -28.24 9.17
CA ILE A 122 4.22 -29.14 8.75
C ILE A 122 3.60 -28.49 7.54
N VAL A 123 4.19 -28.76 6.37
CA VAL A 123 3.59 -28.39 5.09
C VAL A 123 2.52 -29.43 4.80
N THR A 124 1.32 -29.24 5.35
CA THR A 124 0.13 -29.95 4.88
C THR A 124 -0.23 -29.39 3.51
N VAL A 125 0.29 -30.03 2.46
CA VAL A 125 -0.18 -29.79 1.09
C VAL A 125 -1.55 -30.43 0.98
N ASP A 126 -2.58 -29.59 0.93
CA ASP A 126 -3.90 -30.07 0.56
C ASP A 126 -3.88 -30.43 -0.94
N MET A 127 -3.77 -31.73 -1.21
CA MET A 127 -3.79 -32.30 -2.55
C MET A 127 -5.06 -31.93 -3.33
N ASN A 128 -6.16 -31.62 -2.64
CA ASN A 128 -7.40 -31.19 -3.30
C ASN A 128 -7.26 -29.79 -3.91
N VAL A 129 -6.59 -28.86 -3.23
CA VAL A 129 -6.33 -27.50 -3.75
C VAL A 129 -5.42 -27.54 -4.98
N VAL A 130 -4.43 -28.44 -5.01
CA VAL A 130 -3.56 -28.63 -6.19
C VAL A 130 -4.37 -29.19 -7.37
N LYS A 131 -5.28 -30.12 -7.12
CA LYS A 131 -6.15 -30.73 -8.15
C LYS A 131 -7.18 -29.75 -8.70
N GLU A 132 -7.69 -28.85 -7.88
CA GLU A 132 -8.60 -27.76 -8.27
C GLU A 132 -7.89 -26.66 -9.06
N LYS A 133 -6.66 -26.28 -8.66
CA LYS A 133 -5.85 -25.26 -9.35
C LYS A 133 -5.55 -25.63 -10.80
N GLY A 134 -5.35 -26.93 -11.08
CA GLY A 134 -5.20 -27.44 -12.46
C GLY A 134 -6.48 -27.36 -13.31
N LYS A 135 -7.66 -27.24 -12.69
CA LYS A 135 -8.96 -27.10 -13.39
C LYS A 135 -9.44 -25.65 -13.50
N ALA A 136 -8.92 -24.75 -12.65
CA ALA A 136 -9.30 -23.34 -12.62
C ALA A 136 -8.59 -22.47 -13.67
N GLY A 137 -7.71 -23.06 -14.49
CA GLY A 137 -7.05 -22.36 -15.59
C GLY A 137 -8.06 -21.91 -16.66
N ILE A 138 -8.07 -20.63 -16.99
CA ILE A 138 -8.88 -20.09 -18.10
C ILE A 138 -8.40 -20.78 -19.39
N PRO A 139 -9.28 -21.38 -20.20
CA PRO A 139 -8.88 -22.02 -21.44
C PRO A 139 -8.13 -21.03 -22.34
N SER A 140 -7.02 -21.48 -22.94
CA SER A 140 -6.14 -20.62 -23.76
C SER A 140 -6.89 -19.84 -24.85
N VAL A 141 -7.96 -20.44 -25.39
CA VAL A 141 -8.85 -19.80 -26.39
C VAL A 141 -9.42 -18.47 -25.91
N TRP A 142 -9.87 -18.39 -24.65
CA TRP A 142 -10.45 -17.14 -24.10
C TRP A 142 -9.39 -16.06 -23.91
N VAL A 143 -8.19 -16.45 -23.52
CA VAL A 143 -7.07 -15.52 -23.33
C VAL A 143 -6.70 -14.84 -24.65
N TRP A 144 -6.60 -15.62 -25.73
CA TRP A 144 -6.35 -15.10 -27.08
C TRP A 144 -7.51 -14.27 -27.62
N LEU A 145 -8.77 -14.68 -27.36
CA LEU A 145 -9.95 -13.93 -27.77
C LEU A 145 -9.98 -12.52 -27.14
N PHE A 146 -9.81 -12.44 -25.82
CA PHE A 146 -9.78 -11.14 -25.14
C PHE A 146 -8.59 -10.30 -25.59
N LEU A 147 -7.43 -10.92 -25.88
CA LEU A 147 -6.25 -10.21 -26.35
C LEU A 147 -6.55 -9.56 -27.70
N LEU A 148 -7.20 -10.27 -28.61
CA LEU A 148 -7.63 -9.73 -29.90
C LEU A 148 -8.66 -8.60 -29.70
N LEU A 149 -9.61 -8.78 -28.79
CA LEU A 149 -10.62 -7.77 -28.47
C LEU A 149 -10.01 -6.47 -27.90
N SER A 150 -8.88 -6.57 -27.19
CA SER A 150 -8.17 -5.41 -26.66
C SER A 150 -7.60 -4.46 -27.73
N PHE A 151 -7.50 -4.91 -28.99
CA PHE A 151 -7.08 -4.08 -30.13
C PHE A 151 -8.22 -3.28 -30.78
N ILE A 152 -9.48 -3.44 -30.35
CA ILE A 152 -10.61 -2.67 -30.89
C ILE A 152 -10.35 -1.15 -30.88
N PRO A 153 -9.83 -0.54 -29.79
CA PRO A 153 -9.51 0.88 -29.79
C PRO A 153 -8.47 1.25 -30.86
N THR A 154 -7.46 0.41 -31.08
CA THR A 154 -6.42 0.61 -32.10
C THR A 154 -7.02 0.55 -33.51
N VAL A 155 -7.91 -0.42 -33.77
CA VAL A 155 -8.62 -0.56 -35.05
C VAL A 155 -9.53 0.64 -35.28
N TYR A 156 -10.26 1.09 -34.27
CA TYR A 156 -11.14 2.26 -34.37
C TYR A 156 -10.36 3.56 -34.68
N LEU A 157 -9.20 3.75 -34.05
CA LEU A 157 -8.30 4.88 -34.31
C LEU A 157 -7.66 4.82 -35.70
N LEU A 158 -7.48 3.64 -36.28
CA LEU A 158 -7.00 3.49 -37.66
C LEU A 158 -7.99 4.09 -38.67
N PHE A 159 -9.29 3.91 -38.46
CA PHE A 159 -10.33 4.41 -39.37
C PHE A 159 -10.82 5.83 -39.07
N SER A 160 -10.57 6.35 -37.87
CA SER A 160 -11.06 7.67 -37.43
C SER A 160 -9.92 8.67 -37.17
N PRO A 161 -9.37 9.34 -38.21
CA PRO A 161 -8.25 10.27 -38.04
C PRO A 161 -8.61 11.46 -37.13
N ALA A 162 -9.86 11.91 -37.12
CA ALA A 162 -10.34 13.02 -36.28
C ALA A 162 -10.21 12.75 -34.76
N ILE A 163 -10.18 11.48 -34.34
CA ILE A 163 -10.12 11.09 -32.93
C ILE A 163 -8.67 11.01 -32.42
N ARG A 164 -7.69 10.97 -33.34
CA ARG A 164 -6.26 10.87 -32.99
C ARG A 164 -5.71 12.13 -32.33
N GLU A 165 -6.37 13.28 -32.51
CA GLU A 165 -6.00 14.53 -31.83
C GLU A 165 -6.31 14.47 -30.32
N PHE A 166 -7.40 13.80 -29.94
CA PHE A 166 -7.81 13.65 -28.54
C PHE A 166 -7.19 12.43 -27.87
N TYR A 167 -6.91 11.37 -28.64
CA TYR A 167 -6.37 10.12 -28.13
C TYR A 167 -5.18 9.64 -28.98
N PRO A 168 -3.93 9.90 -28.53
CA PRO A 168 -2.72 9.46 -29.20
C PRO A 168 -2.69 7.95 -29.45
N PHE A 169 -2.25 7.56 -30.65
CA PHE A 169 -2.23 6.16 -31.09
C PHE A 169 -1.50 5.21 -30.12
N GLY A 170 -0.42 5.69 -29.49
CA GLY A 170 0.37 4.91 -28.52
C GLY A 170 -0.43 4.45 -27.30
N PHE A 171 -1.41 5.24 -26.84
CA PHE A 171 -2.22 4.87 -25.68
C PHE A 171 -3.20 3.73 -25.96
N SER A 172 -3.53 3.48 -27.23
CA SER A 172 -4.40 2.35 -27.60
C SER A 172 -3.79 0.99 -27.26
N PHE A 173 -2.47 0.93 -27.10
CA PHE A 173 -1.75 -0.30 -26.71
C PHE A 173 -1.74 -0.58 -25.21
N ILE A 174 -2.27 0.31 -24.36
CA ILE A 174 -2.36 0.06 -22.91
C ILE A 174 -3.17 -1.22 -22.63
N GLY A 175 -4.30 -1.40 -23.32
CA GLY A 175 -5.15 -2.59 -23.20
C GLY A 175 -4.38 -3.87 -23.51
N PRO A 176 -3.88 -4.04 -24.76
CA PRO A 176 -3.09 -5.20 -25.15
C PRO A 176 -1.89 -5.45 -24.23
N PHE A 177 -1.17 -4.41 -23.83
CA PHE A 177 0.00 -4.52 -22.95
C PHE A 177 -0.38 -5.02 -21.56
N SER A 178 -1.43 -4.45 -20.94
CA SER A 178 -1.92 -4.90 -19.63
C SER A 178 -2.33 -6.37 -19.64
N GLN A 179 -2.92 -6.81 -20.76
CA GLN A 179 -3.39 -8.17 -20.89
C GLN A 179 -2.24 -9.16 -21.07
N LEU A 180 -1.22 -8.83 -21.88
CA LEU A 180 -0.01 -9.63 -22.02
C LEU A 180 0.70 -9.86 -20.68
N CYS A 181 0.80 -8.82 -19.84
CA CYS A 181 1.35 -8.95 -18.49
C CYS A 181 0.56 -9.95 -17.62
N MET A 182 -0.77 -9.97 -17.75
CA MET A 182 -1.62 -10.90 -17.00
C MET A 182 -1.53 -12.33 -17.51
N VAL A 183 -1.38 -12.55 -18.83
CA VAL A 183 -1.20 -13.91 -19.39
C VAL A 183 0.02 -14.59 -18.78
N PHE A 184 1.14 -13.86 -18.65
CA PHE A 184 2.36 -14.39 -18.08
C PHE A 184 2.19 -14.83 -16.62
N LEU A 185 1.37 -14.12 -15.84
CA LEU A 185 1.08 -14.46 -14.45
C LEU A 185 0.16 -15.67 -14.29
N TYR A 186 -0.72 -15.94 -15.26
CA TYR A 186 -1.67 -17.06 -15.20
C TYR A 186 -1.12 -18.40 -15.71
N TYR A 187 -0.06 -18.38 -16.53
CA TYR A 187 0.55 -19.58 -17.13
C TYR A 187 1.91 -19.97 -16.50
N GLN A 188 2.29 -19.39 -15.36
CA GLN A 188 3.37 -19.88 -14.48
C GLN A 188 2.85 -20.86 -13.42
#